data_AF-A0A4R2CCU3-F1
#
_entry.id   AF-A0A4R2CCU3-F1
#
_cell.length_a   1.000
_cell.length_b   1.000
_cell.length_c   1.000
_cell.angle_alpha   90.00
_cell.angle_beta   90.00
_cell.angle_gamma   90.00
#
_symmetry.space_group_name_H-M   'P 1'
#
loop_
_entity.id
_entity.type
_entity.pdbx_description
1 polymer ?
#
loop_
_entity_poly.entity_id
_entity_poly.type
_entity_poly.pdbx_seq_one_letter_code
_entity_poly.pdbx_strand_id
1 'polypeptide(L)'
;MMDNMAKQAVQDVMTMGPAVLMPQNIRFRRPIDVVDSPALSAPDKRTILAAWASDYYAVDSKPALRQIPGTPEAVSIDDVQSALQELDRRYDL
;
A
#
# COMPACT_ATOMS: atom_id res chain seq x y z
N MET A 1 27.63 -10.88 2.11
CA MET A 1 26.82 -9.75 1.57
C MET A 1 25.37 -10.16 1.35
N MET A 2 25.09 -11.29 0.67
CA MET A 2 23.74 -11.82 0.46
C MET A 2 22.96 -12.13 1.76
N ASP A 3 23.62 -12.67 2.79
CA ASP A 3 22.98 -12.97 4.08
C ASP A 3 22.44 -11.73 4.81
N ASN A 4 23.06 -10.57 4.62
CA ASN A 4 22.58 -9.33 5.22
C ASN A 4 21.38 -8.76 4.47
N MET A 5 21.32 -8.88 3.14
CA MET A 5 20.17 -8.42 2.35
C MET A 5 18.92 -9.25 2.66
N ALA A 6 19.08 -10.57 2.80
CA ALA A 6 17.97 -11.44 3.18
C ALA A 6 17.46 -11.14 4.59
N LYS A 7 18.36 -10.90 5.56
CA LYS A 7 17.98 -10.48 6.92
C LYS A 7 17.27 -9.14 6.95
N GLN A 8 17.73 -8.16 6.16
CA GLN A 8 17.08 -6.86 6.07
C GLN A 8 15.68 -6.95 5.48
N ALA A 9 15.50 -7.71 4.39
CA ALA A 9 14.19 -7.91 3.78
C ALA A 9 13.19 -8.54 4.76
N VAL A 10 13.62 -9.55 5.53
CA VAL A 10 12.79 -10.15 6.58
C VAL A 10 12.42 -9.12 7.66
N GLN A 11 13.38 -8.29 8.09
CA GLN A 11 13.12 -7.25 9.08
C GLN A 11 12.14 -6.18 8.56
N ASP A 12 12.27 -5.79 7.29
CA ASP A 12 11.40 -4.81 6.64
C ASP A 12 9.97 -5.34 6.51
N VAL A 13 9.81 -6.63 6.15
CA VAL A 13 8.50 -7.31 6.15
C VAL A 13 7.86 -7.30 7.54
N MET A 14 8.64 -7.58 8.59
CA MET A 14 8.12 -7.58 9.97
C MET A 14 7.75 -6.18 10.47
N THR A 15 8.41 -5.13 9.94
CA THR A 15 8.22 -3.75 10.38
C THR A 15 7.12 -3.04 9.59
N MET A 16 7.05 -3.28 8.28
CA MET A 16 6.15 -2.58 7.37
C MET A 16 4.95 -3.42 6.96
N GLY A 17 5.02 -4.75 7.09
CA GLY A 17 4.00 -5.66 6.57
C GLY A 17 3.88 -5.58 5.05
N PRO A 18 2.67 -5.76 4.49
CA PRO A 18 2.41 -5.67 3.04
C PRO A 18 2.87 -4.37 2.34
N ALA A 19 3.10 -3.29 3.09
CA ALA A 19 3.60 -2.00 2.61
C ALA A 19 5.07 -2.06 2.16
N VAL A 20 5.79 -3.17 2.41
CA VAL A 20 7.10 -3.44 1.78
C VAL A 20 7.04 -3.41 0.24
N LEU A 21 5.84 -3.63 -0.33
CA LEU A 21 5.59 -3.54 -1.76
C LEU A 21 5.59 -2.10 -2.30
N MET A 22 5.57 -1.10 -1.41
CA MET A 22 5.63 0.30 -1.81
C MET A 22 7.06 0.68 -2.24
N PRO A 23 7.24 1.40 -3.36
CA PRO A 23 8.55 1.89 -3.76
C PRO A 23 9.15 2.80 -2.68
N GLN A 24 10.34 2.47 -2.18
CA GLN A 24 10.94 3.18 -1.04
C GLN A 24 11.29 4.66 -1.33
N ASN A 25 11.37 5.05 -2.60
CA ASN A 25 11.68 6.42 -3.03
C ASN A 25 10.43 7.22 -3.47
N ILE A 26 9.23 6.65 -3.37
CA ILE A 26 7.98 7.31 -3.73
C ILE A 26 7.11 7.43 -2.49
N ARG A 27 6.61 8.63 -2.22
CA ARG A 27 5.74 8.88 -1.08
C ARG A 27 4.30 9.01 -1.53
N PHE A 28 3.54 7.94 -1.36
CA PHE A 28 2.09 7.97 -1.50
C PHE A 28 1.46 8.56 -0.23
N ARG A 29 0.61 9.56 -0.39
CA ARG A 29 -0.12 10.21 0.70
C ARG A 29 -1.57 9.73 0.74
N ARG A 30 -2.15 9.44 -0.43
CA ARG A 30 -3.52 8.99 -0.63
C ARG A 30 -3.55 7.76 -1.54
N PRO A 31 -4.58 6.90 -1.47
CA PRO A 31 -4.71 5.74 -2.35
C PRO A 31 -4.67 6.09 -3.83
N ILE A 32 -5.24 7.23 -4.22
CA ILE A 32 -5.24 7.68 -5.62
C ILE A 32 -3.83 7.93 -6.16
N ASP A 33 -2.87 8.30 -5.30
CA ASP A 33 -1.47 8.51 -5.71
C ASP A 33 -0.83 7.21 -6.23
N VAL A 34 -1.29 6.05 -5.75
CA VAL A 34 -0.87 4.73 -6.26
C VAL A 34 -1.41 4.51 -7.67
N VAL A 35 -2.68 4.86 -7.89
CA VAL A 35 -3.34 4.74 -9.20
C VAL A 35 -2.68 5.66 -10.23
N ASP A 36 -2.35 6.88 -9.82
CA ASP A 36 -1.76 7.91 -10.67
C ASP A 36 -0.26 7.71 -10.90
N SER A 37 0.39 6.82 -10.14
CA SER A 37 1.83 6.57 -10.28
C SER A 37 2.17 6.03 -11.67
N PRO A 38 3.01 6.72 -12.46
CA PRO A 38 3.47 6.22 -13.75
C PRO A 38 4.56 5.15 -13.60
N ALA A 39 5.15 5.01 -12.41
CA ALA A 39 6.23 4.08 -12.13
C ALA A 39 5.75 2.65 -11.80
N LEU A 40 4.44 2.44 -11.69
CA LEU A 40 3.85 1.15 -11.30
C LEU A 40 3.04 0.55 -12.45
N SER A 41 3.13 -0.77 -12.59
CA SER A 41 2.23 -1.54 -13.46
C SER A 41 0.83 -1.66 -12.83
N ALA A 42 -0.21 -1.91 -13.62
CA ALA A 42 -1.56 -2.08 -13.08
C ALA A 42 -1.67 -3.22 -12.04
N PRO A 43 -1.05 -4.41 -12.25
CA PRO A 43 -0.99 -5.45 -11.22
C PRO A 43 -0.31 -5.00 -9.92
N ASP A 44 0.79 -4.24 -10.01
CA ASP A 44 1.49 -3.74 -8.81
C ASP A 44 0.61 -2.74 -8.05
N LYS A 45 -0.05 -1.82 -8.77
CA LYS A 45 -1.01 -0.88 -8.18
C LYS A 45 -2.11 -1.62 -7.43
N ARG A 46 -2.71 -2.63 -8.05
CA ARG A 46 -3.77 -3.45 -7.44
C ARG A 46 -3.26 -4.17 -6.20
N THR A 47 -2.06 -4.74 -6.26
CA THR A 47 -1.45 -5.46 -5.13
C THR A 47 -1.18 -4.53 -3.94
N ILE A 48 -0.64 -3.33 -4.19
CA ILE A 48 -0.40 -2.31 -3.15
C ILE A 48 -1.72 -1.85 -2.52
N LEU A 49 -2.74 -1.55 -3.34
CA LEU A 49 -4.04 -1.12 -2.82
C LEU A 49 -4.77 -2.23 -2.04
N ALA A 50 -4.69 -3.49 -2.50
CA ALA A 50 -5.21 -4.63 -1.76
C ALA A 50 -4.50 -4.83 -0.41
N ALA A 51 -3.18 -4.64 -0.38
CA ALA A 51 -2.39 -4.61 0.85
C ALA A 51 -2.86 -3.51 1.82
N TRP A 52 -3.19 -2.32 1.33
CA TRP A 52 -3.72 -1.22 2.16
C TRP A 52 -5.12 -1.50 2.68
N ALA A 53 -5.95 -2.22 1.93
CA ALA A 53 -7.30 -2.60 2.34
C ALA A 53 -7.30 -3.65 3.46
N SER A 54 -6.21 -4.41 3.62
CA SER A 54 -6.06 -5.43 4.65
C SER A 54 -6.24 -4.89 6.07
N ASP A 55 -6.83 -5.71 6.94
CA ASP A 55 -6.99 -5.40 8.36
C ASP A 55 -5.65 -5.34 9.11
N TYR A 56 -4.55 -5.77 8.48
CA TYR A 56 -3.20 -5.58 9.02
C TYR A 56 -2.92 -4.13 9.41
N TYR A 57 -3.50 -3.16 8.68
CA TYR A 57 -3.35 -1.74 8.98
C TYR A 57 -4.53 -1.13 9.71
N ALA A 58 -5.55 -1.90 10.11
CA ALA A 58 -6.71 -1.36 10.79
C ALA A 58 -6.30 -0.65 12.09
N VAL A 59 -6.74 0.59 12.26
CA VAL A 59 -6.51 1.33 13.50
C VAL A 59 -7.38 0.73 14.61
N ASP A 60 -6.77 0.47 15.77
CA ASP A 60 -7.50 -0.09 16.91
C ASP A 60 -8.71 0.78 17.27
N SER A 61 -9.84 0.13 17.54
CA SER A 61 -11.14 0.75 17.78
C SER A 61 -11.67 1.67 16.64
N LYS A 62 -11.01 1.73 15.48
CA LYS A 62 -11.41 2.51 14.30
C LYS A 62 -11.23 1.68 13.02
N PRO A 63 -12.02 0.60 12.82
CA PRO A 63 -11.83 -0.36 11.72
C PRO A 63 -12.07 0.21 10.32
N ALA A 64 -12.60 1.44 10.20
CA ALA A 64 -12.71 2.15 8.93
C ALA A 64 -11.40 2.82 8.49
N LEU A 65 -10.41 2.95 9.39
CA LEU A 65 -9.14 3.63 9.11
C LEU A 65 -7.99 2.64 8.99
N ARG A 66 -7.03 2.96 8.12
CA ARG A 66 -5.82 2.19 7.84
C ARG A 66 -4.59 3.06 8.10
N GLN A 67 -3.77 2.67 9.06
CA GLN A 67 -2.49 3.34 9.36
C GLN A 67 -1.38 2.74 8.52
N ILE A 68 -1.17 3.28 7.32
CA ILE A 68 -0.13 2.80 6.41
C ILE A 68 1.22 3.44 6.74
N PRO A 69 2.31 2.66 6.91
CA PRO A 69 3.65 3.22 7.06
C PRO A 69 4.00 4.18 5.92
N GLY A 70 4.51 5.37 6.25
CA GLY A 70 4.94 6.37 5.26
C GLY A 70 3.86 7.36 4.79
N THR A 71 2.58 7.05 5.01
CA THR A 71 1.49 8.02 4.83
C THR A 71 1.47 9.02 6.01
N PRO A 72 1.15 10.31 5.76
CA PRO A 72 1.14 11.31 6.82
C PRO A 72 -0.02 11.13 7.81
N GLU A 73 -1.12 10.53 7.36
CA GLU A 73 -2.37 10.39 8.11
C GLU A 73 -3.01 9.02 7.80
N ALA A 74 -3.85 8.53 8.72
CA ALA A 74 -4.61 7.31 8.48
C ALA A 74 -5.57 7.49 7.29
N VAL A 75 -5.64 6.47 6.45
CA VAL A 75 -6.44 6.46 5.21
C VAL A 75 -7.76 5.74 5.46
N SER A 76 -8.86 6.21 4.86
CA SER A 76 -10.13 5.48 4.95
C SER A 76 -10.12 4.22 4.07
N ILE A 77 -10.70 3.12 4.55
CA ILE A 77 -10.94 1.93 3.72
C ILE A 77 -11.79 2.26 2.48
N ASP A 78 -12.71 3.21 2.59
CA ASP A 78 -13.55 3.66 1.47
C ASP A 78 -12.71 4.38 0.40
N ASP A 79 -11.68 5.14 0.81
CA ASP A 79 -10.75 5.78 -0.14
C ASP A 79 -9.92 4.72 -0.88
N VAL A 80 -9.51 3.66 -0.19
CA VAL A 80 -8.78 2.54 -0.80
C VAL A 80 -9.65 1.79 -1.80
N GLN A 81 -10.91 1.50 -1.44
CA GLN A 81 -11.88 0.86 -2.33
C GLN A 81 -12.19 1.74 -3.55
N SER A 82 -12.34 3.04 -3.36
CA SER A 82 -12.55 3.99 -4.46
C SER A 82 -11.36 4.01 -5.42
N ALA A 83 -10.13 3.95 -4.91
CA ALA A 83 -8.93 3.85 -5.73
C ALA A 83 -8.83 2.50 -6.49
N LEU A 84 -9.24 1.38 -5.87
CA LEU A 84 -9.31 0.09 -6.56
C LEU A 84 -10.33 0.12 -7.70
N GLN A 85 -11.52 0.66 -7.47
CA GLN A 85 -12.54 0.80 -8.51
C GLN A 85 -12.06 1.69 -9.66
N GLU A 86 -11.39 2.80 -9.35
CA GLU A 86 -10.81 3.69 -10.35
C GLU A 86 -9.69 2.99 -11.14
N LEU A 87 -8.86 2.19 -10.47
CA LEU A 87 -7.82 1.40 -11.13
C LEU A 87 -8.45 0.40 -12.11
N ASP A 88 -9.45 -0.34 -11.66
CA ASP A 88 -10.11 -1.36 -12.48
C ASP A 88 -10.80 -0.72 -13.70
N ARG A 89 -11.42 0.45 -13.51
CA ARG A 89 -11.99 1.26 -14.59
C ARG A 89 -10.95 1.75 -15.61
N ARG A 90 -9.71 2.06 -15.19
CA ARG A 90 -8.65 2.56 -16.09
C ARG A 90 -8.00 1.47 -16.94
N TYR A 91 -8.01 0.23 -16.45
CA TYR A 91 -7.27 -0.87 -17.05
C TYR A 91 -8.17 -2.04 -17.48
N ASP A 92 -9.50 -1.85 -17.42
CA ASP A 92 -10.52 -2.87 -17.72
C ASP A 92 -10.25 -4.21 -17.00
N LEU A 93 -9.91 -4.13 -15.71
CA LEU A 93 -9.58 -5.28 -14.85
C LEU A 93 -10.80 -5.89 -14.15
#